data_AF-A0A7C1NN13-F1
#
_entry.id   AF-A0A7C1NN13-F1
#
_cell.length_a   1.000
_cell.length_b   1.000
_cell.length_c   1.000
_cell.angle_alpha   90.00
_cell.angle_beta   90.00
_cell.angle_gamma   90.00
#
_symmetry.space_group_name_H-M   'P 1'
#
loop_
_entity.id
_entity.type
_entity.pdbx_description
1 polymer ?
#
loop_
_entity_poly.entity_id
_entity_poly.type
_entity_poly.pdbx_seq_one_letter_code
_entity_poly.pdbx_strand_id
1 'polypeptide(L)'
;GMVKGGIGSADPRIILGGMGAVGIEGGLTPSLNAPAVILLLADKRAIGDPQISIGICGQTMNLVANSLGIKATWSGFFALGATYHPTLKKELGIEPPWICVSSLCLGYPKFKQEGIVPRENRPVKWFREDKDKPGIPEKAEVPQEA
;
A
#
# COMPACT_ATOMS: atom_id res chain seq x y z
N GLY A 1 15.94 13.23 16.92
CA GLY A 1 17.25 12.67 16.54
C GLY A 1 17.09 11.87 15.27
N MET A 2 17.75 12.27 14.18
CA MET A 2 17.75 11.51 12.93
C MET A 2 18.70 10.33 13.08
N VAL A 3 18.15 9.11 12.99
CA VAL A 3 18.95 7.89 12.89
C VAL A 3 19.68 7.93 11.55
N LYS A 4 21.02 7.98 11.56
CA LYS A 4 21.83 7.84 10.35
C LYS A 4 21.68 6.42 9.84
N GLY A 5 20.95 6.24 8.75
CA GLY A 5 20.87 4.96 8.05
C GLY A 5 22.24 4.59 7.47
N GLY A 6 22.81 3.47 7.89
CA GLY A 6 24.02 2.89 7.30
C GLY A 6 23.77 2.31 5.91
N ILE A 7 24.82 2.01 5.17
CA ILE A 7 24.74 1.26 3.91
C ILE A 7 24.09 -0.11 4.21
N GLY A 8 22.97 -0.41 3.55
CA GLY A 8 22.13 -1.59 3.85
C GLY A 8 20.99 -1.36 4.85
N SER A 9 20.76 -0.13 5.33
CA SER A 9 19.70 0.18 6.30
C SER A 9 18.28 0.20 5.72
N ALA A 10 18.12 0.20 4.39
CA ALA A 10 16.82 0.17 3.74
C ALA A 10 16.80 -0.90 2.65
N ASP A 11 15.63 -1.55 2.52
CA ASP A 11 15.39 -2.60 1.55
C ASP A 11 15.69 -2.09 0.12
N PRO A 12 16.46 -2.84 -0.70
CA PRO A 12 16.80 -2.43 -2.06
C PRO A 12 15.58 -2.10 -2.93
N ARG A 13 14.41 -2.70 -2.66
CA ARG A 13 13.15 -2.41 -3.37
C ARG A 13 12.61 -1.02 -3.05
N ILE A 14 12.96 -0.45 -1.89
CA ILE A 14 12.62 0.93 -1.53
C ILE A 14 13.61 1.90 -2.20
N ILE A 15 14.91 1.57 -2.20
CA ILE A 15 15.96 2.43 -2.73
C ILE A 15 15.97 2.43 -4.27
N LEU A 16 16.05 1.27 -4.91
CA LEU A 16 16.12 1.10 -6.37
C LEU A 16 14.72 1.15 -7.00
N GLY A 17 13.74 0.54 -6.33
CA GLY A 17 12.33 0.61 -6.70
C GLY A 17 11.71 1.88 -6.16
N GLY A 18 10.70 1.78 -5.28
CA GLY A 18 9.90 2.87 -4.71
C GLY A 18 10.44 4.30 -4.88
N MET A 19 11.35 4.72 -3.99
CA MET A 19 11.92 6.08 -4.00
C MET A 19 12.81 6.32 -5.23
N GLY A 20 13.61 5.34 -5.62
CA GLY A 20 14.50 5.42 -6.78
C GLY A 20 13.72 5.69 -8.06
N ALA A 21 12.77 4.83 -8.39
CA ALA A 21 11.91 4.92 -9.57
C ALA A 21 11.15 6.25 -9.68
N VAL A 22 10.81 6.88 -8.56
CA VAL A 22 10.13 8.19 -8.51
C VAL A 22 11.10 9.37 -8.51
N GLY A 23 12.31 9.19 -7.97
CA GLY A 23 13.29 10.25 -7.82
C GLY A 23 14.19 10.50 -9.03
N ILE A 24 14.17 9.64 -10.05
CA ILE A 24 14.94 9.83 -11.28
C ILE A 24 14.20 10.79 -12.22
N GLU A 25 14.92 11.74 -12.80
CA GLU A 25 14.39 12.61 -13.85
C GLU A 25 13.93 11.76 -15.06
N GLY A 26 12.68 11.98 -15.51
CA GLY A 26 12.05 11.16 -16.54
C GLY A 26 11.56 9.77 -16.06
N GLY A 27 11.66 9.48 -14.76
CA GLY A 27 11.14 8.27 -14.12
C GLY A 27 9.62 8.21 -13.99
N LEU A 28 9.13 7.27 -13.18
CA LEU A 28 7.70 7.15 -12.90
C LEU A 28 7.26 8.24 -11.94
N THR A 29 6.12 8.87 -12.20
CA THR A 29 5.54 9.82 -11.23
C THR A 29 5.08 9.10 -9.96
N PRO A 30 4.81 9.81 -8.85
CA PRO A 30 4.16 9.22 -7.67
C PRO A 30 2.83 8.51 -7.96
N SER A 31 2.13 8.92 -9.03
CA SER A 31 0.92 8.27 -9.54
C SER A 31 1.19 7.06 -10.44
N LEU A 32 2.46 6.74 -10.74
CA LEU A 32 2.85 5.70 -11.69
C LEU A 32 2.26 5.91 -13.09
N ASN A 33 2.06 7.18 -13.48
CA ASN A 33 1.34 7.57 -14.70
C ASN A 33 -0.09 7.01 -14.80
N ALA A 34 -0.71 6.70 -13.66
CA ALA A 34 -2.11 6.27 -13.62
C ALA A 34 -3.04 7.43 -14.02
N PRO A 35 -4.12 7.16 -14.79
CA PRO A 35 -5.09 8.16 -15.18
C PRO A 35 -5.94 8.70 -14.01
N ALA A 36 -6.06 7.94 -12.91
CA ALA A 36 -6.81 8.35 -11.74
C ALA A 36 -6.06 8.04 -10.44
N VAL A 37 -6.15 8.96 -9.48
CA VAL A 37 -5.64 8.79 -8.11
C VAL A 37 -6.76 9.10 -7.13
N ILE A 38 -6.99 8.19 -6.19
CA ILE A 38 -7.93 8.36 -5.08
C ILE A 38 -7.14 8.55 -3.80
N LEU A 39 -7.32 9.68 -3.14
CA LEU A 39 -6.76 9.92 -1.81
C LEU A 39 -7.64 9.26 -0.75
N LEU A 40 -7.02 8.48 0.13
CA LEU A 40 -7.71 7.79 1.21
C LEU A 40 -7.58 8.60 2.48
N LEU A 41 -8.65 9.34 2.79
CA LEU A 41 -8.73 10.21 3.95
C LEU A 41 -9.47 9.51 5.10
N ALA A 42 -8.90 9.56 6.30
CA ALA A 42 -9.54 9.07 7.51
C ALA A 42 -9.96 10.25 8.40
N ASP A 43 -11.19 10.19 8.95
CA ASP A 43 -11.65 11.11 9.98
C ASP A 43 -11.10 10.68 11.34
N LYS A 44 -10.29 11.51 11.99
CA LYS A 44 -9.72 11.24 13.31
C LYS A 44 -10.75 11.06 14.43
N ARG A 45 -11.99 11.51 14.22
CA ARG A 45 -13.08 11.38 15.21
C ARG A 45 -13.80 10.04 15.11
N ALA A 46 -13.53 9.24 14.09
CA ALA A 46 -14.22 7.97 13.90
C ALA A 46 -13.99 7.06 15.12
N ILE A 47 -15.06 6.40 15.57
CA ILE A 47 -15.02 5.47 16.70
C ILE A 47 -14.22 4.23 16.29
N GLY A 48 -13.31 3.79 17.15
CA GLY A 48 -12.40 2.68 16.87
C GLY A 48 -11.08 3.15 16.28
N ASP A 49 -10.55 2.42 15.30
CA ASP A 49 -9.33 2.78 14.59
C ASP A 49 -9.67 3.27 13.15
N PRO A 50 -9.58 4.59 12.89
CA PRO A 50 -9.84 5.15 11.57
C PRO A 50 -8.92 4.58 10.47
N GLN A 51 -7.70 4.15 10.82
CA GLN A 51 -6.74 3.57 9.88
C GLN A 51 -7.21 2.19 9.40
N ILE A 52 -7.78 1.38 10.31
CA ILE A 52 -8.34 0.07 9.95
C ILE A 52 -9.53 0.27 9.00
N SER A 53 -10.43 1.18 9.34
CA SER A 53 -11.63 1.44 8.54
C SER A 53 -11.29 1.90 7.12
N ILE A 54 -10.36 2.84 6.98
CA ILE A 54 -9.93 3.32 5.66
C ILE A 54 -9.11 2.27 4.89
N GLY A 55 -8.34 1.44 5.60
CA GLY A 55 -7.60 0.32 5.02
C GLY A 55 -8.53 -0.72 4.41
N ILE A 56 -9.61 -1.08 5.12
CA ILE A 56 -10.67 -1.96 4.61
C ILE A 56 -11.33 -1.33 3.39
N CYS A 57 -11.72 -0.05 3.48
CA CYS A 57 -12.33 0.69 2.38
C CYS A 57 -11.44 0.65 1.11
N GLY A 58 -10.16 0.99 1.24
CA GLY A 58 -9.22 0.97 0.11
C GLY A 58 -8.98 -0.43 -0.43
N GLN A 59 -8.94 -1.46 0.42
CA GLN A 59 -8.79 -2.85 -0.05
C GLN A 59 -10.04 -3.35 -0.77
N THR A 60 -11.23 -2.96 -0.32
CA THR A 60 -12.49 -3.24 -1.04
C THR A 60 -12.50 -2.56 -2.41
N MET A 61 -12.10 -1.28 -2.50
CA MET A 61 -11.95 -0.58 -3.78
C MET A 61 -10.96 -1.28 -4.70
N ASN A 62 -9.82 -1.74 -4.17
CA ASN A 62 -8.83 -2.49 -4.93
C ASN A 62 -9.39 -3.81 -5.47
N LEU A 63 -10.13 -4.58 -4.67
CA LEU A 63 -10.77 -5.82 -5.11
C LEU A 63 -11.80 -5.57 -6.22
N VAL A 64 -12.65 -4.55 -6.05
CA VAL A 64 -13.66 -4.17 -7.05
C VAL A 64 -12.99 -3.71 -8.33
N ALA A 65 -11.98 -2.85 -8.27
CA ALA A 65 -11.24 -2.41 -9.45
C ALA A 65 -10.70 -3.60 -10.25
N ASN A 66 -10.04 -4.55 -9.57
CA ASN A 66 -9.50 -5.75 -10.20
C ASN A 66 -10.60 -6.61 -10.85
N SER A 67 -11.78 -6.72 -10.23
CA SER A 67 -12.93 -7.45 -10.80
C SER A 67 -13.48 -6.81 -12.09
N LEU A 68 -13.30 -5.49 -12.26
CA LEU A 68 -13.72 -4.73 -13.45
C LEU A 68 -12.63 -4.68 -14.53
N GLY A 69 -11.51 -5.39 -14.35
CA GLY A 69 -10.36 -5.36 -15.26
C GLY A 69 -9.49 -4.10 -15.15
N ILE A 70 -9.78 -3.22 -14.19
CA ILE A 70 -8.92 -2.07 -13.83
C ILE A 70 -7.92 -2.57 -12.80
N LYS A 71 -6.66 -2.14 -12.87
CA LYS A 71 -5.70 -2.45 -11.81
C LYS A 71 -5.58 -1.25 -10.87
N ALA A 72 -5.41 -1.56 -9.58
CA ALA A 72 -5.19 -0.57 -8.55
C ALA A 72 -3.91 -0.87 -7.77
N THR A 73 -3.14 0.17 -7.49
CA THR A 73 -1.87 0.09 -6.75
C THR A 73 -1.89 1.08 -5.60
N TRP A 74 -1.53 0.62 -4.41
CA TRP A 74 -1.33 1.47 -3.25
C TRP A 74 -0.09 2.36 -3.42
N SER A 75 -0.23 3.66 -3.20
CA SER A 75 0.86 4.64 -3.21
C SER A 75 0.86 5.47 -1.92
N GLY A 76 1.95 5.39 -1.16
CA GLY A 76 2.14 6.16 0.08
C GLY A 76 2.64 7.59 -0.16
N PHE A 77 3.13 7.90 -1.35
CA PHE A 77 3.77 9.19 -1.65
C PHE A 77 2.82 10.38 -1.48
N PHE A 78 1.55 10.23 -1.85
CA PHE A 78 0.56 11.30 -1.71
C PHE A 78 0.19 11.57 -0.25
N ALA A 79 0.21 10.55 0.62
CA ALA A 79 0.01 10.74 2.05
C ALA A 79 1.19 11.49 2.68
N LEU A 80 2.43 11.16 2.29
CA LEU A 80 3.61 11.92 2.68
C LEU A 80 3.51 13.36 2.18
N GLY A 81 3.15 13.55 0.91
CA GLY A 81 2.99 14.87 0.30
C GLY A 81 1.97 15.73 1.05
N ALA A 82 0.77 15.20 1.30
CA ALA A 82 -0.30 15.90 2.03
C ALA A 82 0.06 16.17 3.51
N THR A 83 0.98 15.38 4.09
CA THR A 83 1.43 15.56 5.48
C THR A 83 2.52 16.63 5.58
N TYR A 84 3.49 16.63 4.67
CA TYR A 84 4.67 17.50 4.73
C TYR A 84 4.55 18.79 3.92
N HIS A 85 3.59 18.91 3.01
CA HIS A 85 3.35 20.12 2.22
C HIS A 85 1.98 20.74 2.54
N PRO A 86 1.93 21.74 3.46
CA PRO A 86 0.68 22.40 3.86
C PRO A 86 -0.06 23.06 2.69
N THR A 87 0.66 23.56 1.69
CA THR A 87 0.06 24.16 0.48
C THR A 87 -0.74 23.14 -0.31
N LEU A 88 -0.15 21.97 -0.57
CA LEU A 88 -0.84 20.87 -1.27
C LEU A 88 -2.08 20.42 -0.50
N LYS A 89 -1.96 20.29 0.83
CA LYS A 89 -3.08 19.96 1.71
C LYS A 89 -4.23 20.96 1.58
N LYS A 90 -3.91 22.26 1.53
CA LYS A 90 -4.89 23.35 1.37
C LYS A 90 -5.54 23.34 -0.02
N GLU A 91 -4.76 23.18 -1.08
CA GLU A 91 -5.25 23.13 -2.46
C GLU A 91 -6.19 21.94 -2.69
N LEU A 92 -5.91 20.81 -2.05
CA LEU A 92 -6.77 19.62 -2.08
C LEU A 92 -7.98 19.70 -1.12
N GLY A 93 -8.14 20.80 -0.37
CA GLY A 93 -9.25 20.99 0.56
C GLY A 93 -9.26 20.01 1.74
N ILE A 94 -8.10 19.45 2.13
CA ILE A 94 -8.01 18.49 3.23
C ILE A 94 -7.93 19.27 4.55
N GLU A 95 -9.06 19.41 5.22
CA GLU A 95 -9.16 20.14 6.49
C GLU A 95 -9.28 19.20 7.70
N PRO A 96 -8.88 19.64 8.91
CA PRO A 96 -9.17 18.90 10.13
C PRO A 96 -10.68 18.59 10.23
N PRO A 97 -11.07 17.37 10.68
CA PRO A 97 -10.24 16.33 11.29
C PRO A 97 -9.71 15.26 10.32
N TRP A 98 -9.82 15.48 9.01
CA TRP A 98 -9.38 14.53 7.99
C TRP A 98 -7.86 14.48 7.90
N ILE A 99 -7.34 13.26 7.78
CA ILE A 99 -5.93 13.00 7.48
C ILE A 99 -5.79 12.08 6.28
N CYS A 100 -4.83 12.38 5.42
CA CYS A 100 -4.48 11.50 4.31
C CYS A 100 -3.65 10.33 4.86
N VAL A 101 -4.17 9.12 4.70
CA VAL A 101 -3.55 7.89 5.19
C VAL A 101 -2.72 7.22 4.11
N SER A 102 -3.28 7.14 2.91
CA SER A 102 -2.66 6.54 1.73
C SER A 102 -3.37 7.02 0.47
N SER A 103 -3.03 6.45 -0.67
CA SER A 103 -3.75 6.67 -1.92
C SER A 103 -3.76 5.41 -2.78
N LEU A 104 -4.72 5.35 -3.70
CA LEU A 104 -4.81 4.33 -4.74
C LEU A 104 -4.62 4.98 -6.10
N CYS A 105 -3.70 4.45 -6.88
CA CYS A 105 -3.54 4.77 -8.30
C CYS A 105 -4.32 3.72 -9.11
N LEU A 106 -5.24 4.16 -9.97
CA LEU A 106 -6.09 3.28 -10.78
C LEU A 106 -5.84 3.49 -12.26
N GLY A 107 -5.81 2.40 -13.02
CA GLY A 107 -5.72 2.46 -14.47
C GLY A 107 -5.61 1.10 -15.14
N TYR A 108 -5.46 1.14 -16.46
CA TYR A 108 -5.15 -0.04 -17.27
C TYR A 108 -3.64 -0.14 -17.44
N PRO A 109 -3.00 -1.22 -16.98
CA PRO A 109 -1.55 -1.34 -17.08
C PRO A 109 -1.14 -1.53 -18.55
N LYS A 110 -0.06 -0.86 -18.96
CA LYS A 110 0.51 -1.00 -20.32
C LYS A 110 1.13 -2.38 -20.58
N PHE A 111 1.42 -3.12 -19.52
CA PHE A 111 2.00 -4.46 -19.57
C PHE A 111 1.20 -5.41 -18.67
N LYS A 112 1.22 -6.70 -19.02
CA LYS A 112 0.51 -7.74 -18.28
C LYS A 112 1.32 -8.12 -17.03
N GLN A 113 1.02 -7.49 -15.90
CA GLN A 113 1.53 -7.88 -14.58
C GLN A 113 0.56 -8.90 -13.97
N GLU A 114 0.66 -10.15 -14.40
CA GLU A 114 -0.12 -11.26 -13.82
C GLU A 114 0.75 -12.10 -12.91
N GLY A 115 0.14 -12.65 -11.86
CA GLY A 115 0.81 -13.49 -10.87
C GLY A 115 1.02 -12.84 -9.51
N ILE A 116 1.18 -13.68 -8.50
CA ILE A 116 1.45 -13.26 -7.12
C ILE A 116 2.96 -13.10 -6.98
N VAL A 117 3.41 -11.90 -6.63
CA VAL A 117 4.81 -11.69 -6.26
C VAL A 117 5.13 -12.58 -5.05
N PRO A 118 6.19 -13.41 -5.08
CA PRO A 118 6.54 -14.29 -3.98
C PRO A 118 6.57 -13.55 -2.64
N ARG A 119 5.99 -14.17 -1.62
CA ARG A 119 5.94 -13.64 -0.27
C ARG A 119 6.80 -14.51 0.63
N GLU A 120 7.54 -13.88 1.53
CA GLU A 120 8.22 -14.60 2.60
C GLU A 120 7.19 -15.34 3.46
N ASN A 121 7.59 -16.51 3.97
CA ASN A 121 6.75 -17.25 4.90
C ASN A 121 6.51 -16.38 6.14
N ARG A 122 5.24 -16.07 6.42
CA ARG A 122 4.87 -15.24 7.57
C ARG A 122 4.76 -16.14 8.81
N PRO A 123 5.39 -15.79 9.94
CA PRO A 123 5.22 -16.54 11.18
C PRO A 123 3.80 -16.31 11.73
N VAL A 124 2.84 -17.12 11.29
CA VAL A 124 1.46 -17.07 11.77
C VAL A 124 1.25 -18.18 12.80
N LYS A 125 0.85 -17.79 14.01
CA LYS A 125 0.39 -18.73 15.05
C LYS A 125 -1.12 -18.79 15.01
N TRP A 126 -1.65 -19.93 14.58
CA TRP A 126 -3.09 -20.20 14.64
C TRP A 126 -3.45 -20.78 16.00
N PHE A 127 -4.44 -20.20 16.66
CA PHE A 127 -5.05 -20.76 17.87
C PHE A 127 -6.35 -21.45 17.43
N ARG A 128 -6.49 -22.75 17.74
CA ARG A 128 -7.72 -23.52 17.48
C ARG A 128 -8.29 -23.96 18.83
N GLU A 129 -9.62 -23.98 18.96
CA GLU A 129 -10.33 -24.31 20.21
C GLU A 129 -9.92 -25.67 20.78
N ASP A 130 -9.52 -26.59 19.91
CA ASP A 130 -9.31 -28.01 20.19
C ASP A 130 -7.84 -28.47 20.07
N LYS A 131 -6.87 -27.55 19.95
CA LYS A 131 -5.43 -27.88 19.99
C LYS A 131 -4.60 -26.82 20.71
N ASP A 132 -4.26 -27.08 21.97
CA ASP A 132 -3.27 -26.36 22.79
C ASP A 132 -1.82 -26.42 22.27
N LYS A 133 -1.59 -26.88 21.04
CA LYS A 133 -0.26 -26.97 20.44
C LYS A 133 -0.18 -26.02 19.24
N PRO A 134 0.79 -25.08 19.21
CA PRO A 134 1.11 -24.35 18.00
C PRO A 134 1.64 -25.34 16.96
N GLY A 135 0.75 -25.84 16.10
CA GLY A 135 1.15 -26.52 14.88
C GLY A 135 1.78 -25.48 13.97
N ILE A 136 3.04 -25.65 13.62
CA ILE A 136 3.61 -25.01 12.43
C ILE A 136 2.69 -25.44 11.29
N PRO A 137 2.08 -24.51 10.52
CA PRO A 137 1.34 -24.92 9.34
C PRO A 137 2.33 -25.65 8.43
N GLU A 138 2.10 -26.95 8.24
CA GLU A 138 2.69 -27.74 7.16
C GLU A 138 2.58 -26.89 5.90
N LYS A 139 3.71 -26.70 5.20
CA LYS A 139 3.77 -25.86 4.00
C LYS A 139 2.54 -26.19 3.17
N ALA A 140 1.62 -25.23 3.00
CA ALA A 140 0.62 -25.37 1.98
C ALA A 140 1.40 -25.52 0.67
N GLU A 141 1.43 -26.73 0.12
CA GLU A 141 1.93 -26.97 -1.22
C GLU A 141 1.12 -26.03 -2.11
N VAL A 142 1.77 -24.94 -2.52
CA VAL A 142 1.22 -24.06 -3.54
C VAL A 142 1.08 -24.96 -4.76
N PRO A 143 -0.12 -25.17 -5.32
CA PRO A 143 -0.25 -25.91 -6.57
C PRO A 143 0.60 -25.18 -7.61
N GLN A 144 1.72 -25.79 -8.00
CA GLN A 144 2.47 -25.39 -9.18
C GLN A 144 1.74 -26.01 -10.37
N GLU A 145 0.79 -25.27 -10.96
CA GLU A 145 0.22 -25.44 -12.32
C GLU A 145 -0.98 -24.47 -12.43
N ALA A 146 -1.22 -23.69 -13.51
CA ALA A 146 -0.68 -23.67 -14.86
C ALA A 146 -0.68 -22.22 -15.42
#